data_AF-A0A5F2H5G5-F1
#
_entry.id   AF-A0A5F2H5G5-F1
#
_cell.length_a   1.000
_cell.length_b   1.000
_cell.length_c   1.000
_cell.angle_alpha   90.00
_cell.angle_beta   90.00
_cell.angle_gamma   90.00
#
_symmetry.space_group_name_H-M   'P 1'
#
loop_
_entity.id
_entity.type
_entity.pdbx_description
1 polymer ?
#
loop_
_entity_poly.entity_id
_entity_poly.type
_entity_poly.pdbx_seq_one_letter_code
_entity_poly.pdbx_strand_id
1 'polypeptide(L)'
;MSRLSWQLFPKEVTFMSDGACNLRDLQYYMRPNAEHVLDYFHITMRITVLQQMARGLPPPLSAAAPAAVATLESVRHYLWHGNVAERLS
;
A
#
# COMPACT_ATOMS: atom_id res chain seq x y z
N MET A 1 -46.07 3.47 10.15
CA MET A 1 -44.83 2.97 10.76
C MET A 1 -43.91 2.51 9.64
N SER A 2 -43.03 3.40 9.18
CA SER A 2 -42.19 3.20 8.00
C SER A 2 -41.12 2.14 8.31
N ARG A 3 -41.12 1.11 7.47
CA ARG A 3 -40.07 0.10 7.40
C ARG A 3 -38.82 0.84 6.91
N LEU A 4 -37.88 1.12 7.82
CA LEU A 4 -36.55 1.61 7.46
C LEU A 4 -35.89 0.53 6.59
N SER A 5 -36.00 0.72 5.28
CA SER A 5 -35.45 -0.16 4.25
C SER A 5 -33.94 0.04 4.21
N TRP A 6 -33.24 -0.56 5.17
CA TRP A 6 -31.79 -0.77 5.11
C TRP A 6 -31.39 -1.81 4.04
N GLN A 7 -32.32 -2.22 3.17
CA GLN A 7 -32.10 -3.15 2.05
C GLN A 7 -31.54 -2.48 0.78
N LEU A 8 -30.89 -1.31 0.88
CA LEU A 8 -30.39 -0.54 -0.29
C LEU A 8 -28.86 -0.47 -0.42
N PHE A 9 -28.10 -1.40 0.13
CA PHE A 9 -26.63 -1.41 -0.10
C PHE A 9 -26.15 -2.60 -0.93
N PRO A 10 -26.45 -2.68 -2.24
CA PRO A 10 -25.75 -3.57 -3.16
C PRO A 10 -24.53 -2.87 -3.77
N LYS A 11 -23.67 -2.25 -2.95
CA LYS A 11 -22.40 -1.71 -3.43
C LYS A 11 -21.26 -2.35 -2.68
N GLU A 12 -20.40 -3.00 -3.44
CA GLU A 12 -19.06 -3.42 -3.02
C GLU A 12 -18.35 -2.18 -2.45
N VAL A 13 -17.99 -2.24 -1.17
CA VAL A 13 -17.34 -1.14 -0.46
C VAL A 13 -15.84 -1.40 -0.51
N THR A 14 -15.10 -0.50 -1.14
CA THR A 14 -13.64 -0.48 -1.10
C THR A 14 -13.17 0.55 -0.07
N PHE A 15 -12.40 0.12 0.92
CA PHE A 15 -11.76 1.01 1.88
C PHE A 15 -10.36 1.37 1.40
N MET A 16 -10.10 2.67 1.19
CA MET A 16 -8.74 3.19 1.04
C MET A 16 -8.25 3.64 2.41
N SER A 17 -7.11 3.11 2.85
CA SER A 17 -6.65 3.29 4.23
C SER A 17 -5.15 3.46 4.35
N ASP A 18 -4.76 4.06 5.48
CA ASP A 18 -3.37 4.16 5.92
C ASP A 18 -2.74 2.80 6.29
N GLY A 19 -3.57 1.76 6.39
CA GLY A 19 -3.14 0.42 6.77
C GLY A 19 -2.69 0.30 8.22
N ALA A 20 -3.00 1.28 9.09
CA ALA A 20 -2.82 1.14 10.53
C ALA A 20 -3.61 -0.09 11.03
N CYS A 21 -3.00 -0.88 11.92
CA CYS A 21 -3.57 -2.17 12.33
C CYS A 21 -4.96 -2.00 12.96
N ASN A 22 -5.13 -0.99 13.82
CA ASN A 22 -6.41 -0.66 14.44
C ASN A 22 -7.50 -0.23 13.44
N LEU A 23 -7.12 0.51 12.39
CA LEU A 23 -8.05 0.94 11.35
C LEU A 23 -8.45 -0.22 10.44
N ARG A 24 -7.50 -1.11 10.15
CA ARG A 24 -7.75 -2.35 9.41
C ARG A 24 -8.73 -3.26 10.15
N ASP A 25 -8.53 -3.45 11.45
CA ASP A 25 -9.44 -4.25 12.29
C ASP A 25 -10.85 -3.66 12.33
N LEU A 26 -10.97 -2.33 12.43
CA LEU A 26 -12.25 -1.63 12.37
C LEU A 26 -12.95 -1.82 11.01
N GLN A 27 -12.22 -1.73 9.91
CA GLN A 27 -12.77 -1.92 8.57
C GLN A 27 -13.26 -3.37 8.37
N TYR A 28 -12.49 -4.37 8.85
CA TYR A 28 -12.91 -5.77 8.83
C TYR A 28 -14.16 -6.00 9.69
N TYR A 29 -14.25 -5.38 10.86
CA TYR A 29 -15.44 -5.44 11.71
C TYR A 29 -16.68 -4.85 11.02
N MET A 30 -16.53 -3.72 10.30
CA MET A 30 -17.64 -3.08 9.60
C MET A 30 -18.12 -3.87 8.38
N ARG A 31 -17.20 -4.40 7.58
CA ARG A 31 -17.49 -5.16 6.36
C ARG A 31 -16.40 -6.21 6.15
N PRO A 32 -16.61 -7.47 6.56
CA PRO A 32 -15.61 -8.54 6.41
C PRO A 32 -15.22 -8.83 4.95
N ASN A 33 -16.13 -8.52 4.01
CA ASN A 33 -15.97 -8.75 2.58
C ASN A 33 -15.57 -7.48 1.80
N ALA A 34 -15.17 -6.40 2.48
CA ALA A 34 -14.71 -5.20 1.79
C ALA A 34 -13.31 -5.41 1.20
N GLU A 35 -13.04 -4.80 0.05
CA GLU A 35 -11.69 -4.72 -0.48
C GLU A 35 -10.92 -3.63 0.28
N HIS A 36 -9.72 -3.96 0.77
CA HIS A 36 -8.87 -3.00 1.50
C HIS A 36 -7.67 -2.62 0.64
N VAL A 37 -7.66 -1.37 0.18
CA VAL A 37 -6.58 -0.80 -0.61
C VAL A 37 -5.69 0.06 0.30
N LEU A 38 -4.39 -0.22 0.29
CA LEU A 38 -3.41 0.64 0.95
C LEU A 38 -3.22 1.89 0.12
N ASP A 39 -3.32 3.07 0.74
CA ASP A 39 -3.12 4.30 0.00
C ASP A 39 -1.68 4.43 -0.52
N TYR A 40 -1.53 5.17 -1.62
CA TYR A 40 -0.23 5.37 -2.27
C TYR A 40 0.78 6.04 -1.33
N PHE A 41 0.33 6.97 -0.47
CA PHE A 41 1.18 7.65 0.50
C PHE A 41 1.89 6.64 1.43
N HIS A 42 1.17 5.66 1.96
CA HIS A 42 1.72 4.60 2.81
C HIS A 42 2.66 3.67 2.06
N ILE A 43 2.39 3.38 0.79
CA ILE A 43 3.33 2.64 -0.06
C ILE A 43 4.64 3.43 -0.20
N THR A 44 4.59 4.74 -0.45
CA THR A 44 5.81 5.57 -0.55
C THR A 44 6.57 5.67 0.76
N MET A 45 5.88 5.67 1.91
CA MET A 45 6.53 5.60 3.22
C MET A 45 7.32 4.30 3.39
N ARG A 46 6.74 3.14 3.04
CA ARG A 46 7.45 1.86 3.09
C ARG A 46 8.65 1.83 2.15
N ILE A 47 8.53 2.35 0.94
CA ILE A 47 9.66 2.49 0.00
C ILE A 47 10.78 3.35 0.61
N THR A 48 10.41 4.45 1.29
CA THR A 48 11.38 5.33 1.95
C THR A 48 12.15 4.60 3.05
N VAL A 49 11.48 3.79 3.87
CA VAL A 49 12.14 2.95 4.89
C VAL A 49 13.12 1.97 4.24
N LEU A 50 12.72 1.30 3.15
CA LEU A 50 13.60 0.37 2.43
C LEU A 50 14.85 1.06 1.86
N GLN A 51 14.73 2.30 1.39
CA GLN A 51 15.88 3.07 0.92
C GLN A 51 16.86 3.40 2.05
N GLN A 52 16.34 3.73 3.24
CA GLN A 52 17.20 3.97 4.41
C GLN A 52 17.89 2.69 4.86
N MET A 53 17.18 1.55 4.86
CA MET A 53 17.77 0.25 5.14
C MET A 53 18.88 -0.09 4.14
N ALA A 54 18.65 0.13 2.84
CA ALA A 54 19.66 -0.09 1.80
C ALA A 54 20.91 0.77 2.03
N ARG A 55 20.74 2.04 2.39
CA ARG A 55 21.85 2.96 2.71
C ARG A 55 22.61 2.57 3.98
N GLY A 56 21.95 1.90 4.93
CA GLY A 56 22.53 1.41 6.17
C GLY A 56 23.21 0.04 6.09
N LEU A 57 23.27 -0.59 4.91
CA LEU A 57 23.89 -1.91 4.76
C LEU A 57 25.39 -1.87 5.07
N PRO A 58 25.94 -2.84 5.83
CA PRO A 58 27.37 -2.91 6.12
C PRO A 58 28.17 -3.44 4.91
N PRO A 59 29.49 -3.20 4.85
CA PRO A 59 30.35 -3.87 3.87
C PRO A 59 30.31 -5.41 4.01
N PRO A 60 30.36 -6.19 2.91
CA PRO A 60 30.47 -5.73 1.53
C PRO A 60 29.12 -5.37 0.87
N LEU A 61 27.98 -5.60 1.55
CA LEU A 61 26.62 -5.38 1.01
C LEU A 61 26.36 -3.92 0.65
N SER A 62 27.05 -2.97 1.29
CA SER A 62 27.00 -1.55 0.94
C SER A 62 27.31 -1.27 -0.55
N ALA A 63 28.05 -2.16 -1.23
CA ALA A 63 28.31 -2.05 -2.67
C ALA A 63 27.02 -2.11 -3.51
N ALA A 64 25.98 -2.80 -3.03
CA ALA A 64 24.68 -2.90 -3.71
C ALA A 64 23.73 -1.73 -3.37
N ALA A 65 24.03 -0.91 -2.36
CA ALA A 65 23.14 0.13 -1.87
C ALA A 65 22.72 1.15 -2.95
N PRO A 66 23.61 1.64 -3.85
CA PRO A 66 23.19 2.57 -4.91
C PRO A 66 22.17 1.95 -5.87
N ALA A 67 22.39 0.69 -6.28
CA ALA A 67 21.50 -0.02 -7.20
C ALA A 67 20.14 -0.33 -6.56
N ALA A 68 20.14 -0.69 -5.27
CA ALA A 68 18.90 -0.92 -4.50
C ALA A 68 18.08 0.37 -4.37
N VAL A 69 18.72 1.49 -4.01
CA VAL A 69 18.04 2.79 -3.91
C VAL A 69 17.47 3.23 -5.26
N ALA A 70 18.24 3.10 -6.35
CA ALA A 70 17.76 3.45 -7.69
C ALA A 70 16.57 2.58 -8.12
N THR A 71 16.59 1.29 -7.81
CA THR A 71 15.46 0.38 -8.06
C THR A 71 14.22 0.82 -7.29
N LEU A 72 14.37 1.18 -6.01
CA LEU A 72 13.25 1.65 -5.17
C LEU A 72 12.68 3.00 -5.64
N GLU A 73 13.51 3.93 -6.13
CA GLU A 73 13.07 5.17 -6.77
C GLU A 73 12.26 4.89 -8.04
N SER A 74 12.75 3.97 -8.88
CA SER A 74 12.04 3.54 -10.08
C SER A 74 10.68 2.94 -9.72
N VAL A 75 10.62 2.02 -8.75
CA VAL A 75 9.35 1.43 -8.28
C VAL A 75 8.35 2.51 -7.86
N ARG A 76 8.79 3.52 -7.09
CA ARG A 76 7.94 4.64 -6.70
C ARG A 76 7.37 5.37 -7.92
N HIS A 77 8.21 5.67 -8.91
CA HIS A 77 7.80 6.37 -10.13
C HIS A 77 6.79 5.55 -10.95
N TYR A 78 7.03 4.25 -11.15
CA TYR A 78 6.10 3.37 -11.86
C TYR A 78 4.75 3.26 -11.17
N LEU A 79 4.74 3.15 -9.84
CA LEU A 79 3.51 3.11 -9.05
C LEU A 79 2.72 4.42 -9.15
N TRP A 80 3.39 5.58 -9.19
CA TRP A 80 2.74 6.87 -9.40
C TRP A 80 2.03 6.96 -10.76
N HIS A 81 2.64 6.40 -11.80
CA HIS A 81 2.12 6.45 -13.16
C HIS A 81 1.16 5.31 -13.51
N GLY A 82 0.87 4.39 -12.57
CA GLY A 82 -0.02 3.25 -12.81
C GLY A 82 0.59 2.14 -13.69
N ASN A 83 1.90 2.17 -13.94
CA ASN A 83 2.60 1.25 -14.84
C ASN A 83 3.09 -0.01 -14.10
N VAL A 84 2.19 -0.69 -13.39
CA VAL A 84 2.56 -1.79 -12.46
C VAL A 84 2.88 -3.10 -13.19
N ALA A 85 2.29 -3.34 -14.35
CA ALA A 85 2.42 -4.61 -15.10
C ALA A 85 3.79 -4.80 -15.76
N GLU A 86 4.52 -3.74 -16.10
CA GLU A 86 5.77 -3.81 -16.89
C GLU A 86 7.02 -4.20 -16.08
N ARG A 87 6.95 -4.33 -14.74
CA ARG A 87 8.14 -4.47 -13.89
C ARG A 87 8.17 -5.70 -12.97
N LEU A 88 7.12 -6.51 -12.98
CA LEU A 88 7.02 -7.77 -12.20
C LEU A 88 7.24 -9.04 -13.06
N SER A 89 7.39 -8.88 -14.37
CA SER A 89 7.82 -9.92 -15.33
C SER A 89 9.33 -9.93 -15.50
#